data_AF-E6U3N4-F1
#
_entry.id   AF-E6U3N4-F1
#
_cell.length_a   1.000
_cell.length_b   1.000
_cell.length_c   1.000
_cell.angle_alpha   90.00
_cell.angle_beta   90.00
_cell.angle_gamma   90.00
#
_symmetry.space_group_name_H-M   'P 1'
#
loop_
_entity.id
_entity.type
_entity.pdbx_description
1 polymer ?
#
loop_
_entity_poly.entity_id
_entity_poly.type
_entity_poly.pdbx_seq_one_letter_code
_entity_poly.pdbx_strand_id
1 'polypeptide(L)'
;MLKLSVNDIVRNNENCYSFVVAVSKRARQIAEEQRDEGTIPDERPVDMAVEEFMEGKFHILQPDLNAEAEADAEEEAKLRAEEDAIAKLRAEEARQDKNGADGQQS
;
A
#
# COMPACT_ATOMS: atom_id res chain seq x y z
N MET A 1 2.92 -7.16 -35.24
CA MET A 1 3.67 -6.99 -33.97
C MET A 1 5.11 -6.61 -34.27
N LEU A 2 5.50 -5.37 -33.94
CA LEU A 2 6.92 -5.02 -33.89
C LEU A 2 7.54 -5.70 -32.67
N LYS A 3 8.67 -6.38 -32.85
CA LYS A 3 9.38 -7.02 -31.75
C LYS A 3 10.19 -5.95 -31.01
N LEU A 4 9.52 -5.23 -30.11
CA LEU A 4 10.14 -4.22 -29.26
C LEU A 4 11.02 -4.92 -28.21
N SER A 5 12.23 -4.42 -28.01
CA SER A 5 13.06 -4.86 -26.88
C SER A 5 12.59 -4.17 -25.60
N VAL A 6 12.72 -4.83 -24.45
CA VAL A 6 12.44 -4.22 -23.15
C VAL A 6 13.27 -2.95 -22.95
N ASN A 7 14.52 -2.93 -23.47
CA ASN A 7 15.38 -1.74 -23.45
C ASN A 7 14.84 -0.58 -24.29
N ASP A 8 14.02 -0.84 -25.31
CA ASP A 8 13.44 0.21 -26.16
C ASP A 8 12.22 0.85 -25.50
N ILE A 9 11.53 0.09 -24.64
CA ILE A 9 10.30 0.48 -23.94
C ILE A 9 10.62 1.20 -22.63
N VAL A 10 11.52 0.64 -21.83
CA VAL A 10 11.92 1.18 -20.53
C VAL A 10 12.98 2.26 -20.75
N ARG A 11 12.54 3.50 -21.00
CA ARG A 11 13.44 4.64 -21.15
C ARG A 11 13.81 5.19 -19.79
N ASN A 12 15.10 5.49 -19.58
CA ASN A 12 15.59 6.34 -18.51
C ASN A 12 15.56 5.73 -17.09
N ASN A 13 16.42 4.74 -16.82
CA ASN A 13 16.72 4.23 -15.47
C ASN A 13 15.53 3.67 -14.69
N GLU A 14 14.40 3.46 -15.35
CA GLU A 14 13.24 2.80 -14.79
C GLU A 14 13.56 1.33 -14.48
N ASN A 15 13.04 0.84 -13.36
CA ASN A 15 13.33 -0.51 -12.91
C ASN A 15 12.55 -1.52 -13.77
N CYS A 16 13.28 -2.38 -14.50
CA CYS A 16 12.71 -3.44 -15.32
C CYS A 16 11.74 -4.35 -14.55
N TYR A 17 11.99 -4.61 -13.27
CA TYR A 17 11.08 -5.40 -12.43
C TYR A 17 9.76 -4.68 -12.21
N SER A 18 9.81 -3.37 -11.91
CA SER A 18 8.61 -2.55 -11.75
C SER A 18 7.80 -2.49 -13.04
N PHE A 19 8.47 -2.39 -14.19
CA PHE A 19 7.84 -2.49 -15.51
C PHE A 19 7.11 -3.83 -15.71
N VAL A 20 7.81 -4.95 -15.52
CA VAL A 20 7.21 -6.29 -15.70
C VAL A 20 6.00 -6.47 -14.78
N VAL A 21 6.11 -6.06 -13.51
CA VAL A 21 5.01 -6.18 -12.54
C VAL A 21 3.82 -5.31 -12.97
N ALA A 22 4.05 -4.07 -13.38
CA ALA A 22 2.99 -3.16 -13.80
C ALA A 22 2.26 -3.66 -15.06
N VAL A 23 3.01 -4.04 -16.10
CA VAL A 23 2.44 -4.61 -17.33
C VAL A 23 1.69 -5.90 -17.02
N SER A 24 2.22 -6.77 -16.16
CA SER A 24 1.53 -8.02 -15.79
C SER A 24 0.21 -7.77 -15.06
N LYS A 25 0.16 -6.74 -14.19
CA LYS A 25 -1.07 -6.33 -13.51
C LYS A 25 -2.09 -5.79 -14.52
N ARG A 26 -1.68 -4.89 -15.41
CA ARG A 26 -2.57 -4.32 -16.42
C ARG A 26 -3.09 -5.37 -17.40
N ALA A 27 -2.23 -6.29 -17.84
CA ALA A 27 -2.64 -7.40 -18.70
C ALA A 27 -3.69 -8.31 -18.05
N ARG A 28 -3.64 -8.53 -16.72
CA ARG A 28 -4.70 -9.26 -16.00
C ARG A 28 -6.03 -8.52 -16.02
N GLN A 29 -6.01 -7.20 -15.81
CA GLN A 29 -7.21 -6.37 -15.89
C GLN A 29 -7.84 -6.44 -17.28
N ILE A 30 -7.04 -6.26 -18.34
CA ILE A 30 -7.51 -6.37 -19.73
C ILE A 30 -8.11 -7.75 -19.99
N ALA A 31 -7.49 -8.82 -19.50
CA ALA A 31 -8.01 -10.18 -19.65
C ALA A 31 -9.33 -10.42 -18.91
N GLU A 32 -9.53 -9.77 -17.77
CA GLU A 32 -10.79 -9.79 -17.02
C GLU A 32 -11.88 -8.99 -17.76
N GLU A 33 -11.55 -7.77 -18.20
CA GLU A 33 -12.44 -6.91 -19.02
C GLU A 33 -12.93 -7.65 -20.28
N GLN A 34 -12.03 -8.30 -21.02
CA GLN A 34 -12.38 -9.09 -22.21
C GLN A 34 -13.25 -10.31 -21.89
N ARG A 35 -13.01 -10.97 -20.74
CA ARG A 35 -13.82 -12.11 -20.30
C ARG A 35 -15.26 -11.67 -20.00
N ASP A 36 -15.40 -10.53 -19.33
CA ASP A 36 -16.70 -9.99 -18.94
C ASP A 36 -17.50 -9.48 -20.14
N GLU A 37 -16.83 -8.95 -21.17
CA GLU A 37 -17.45 -8.53 -22.43
C GLU A 37 -17.94 -9.72 -23.27
N GLY A 38 -17.44 -10.94 -23.02
CA GLY A 38 -17.90 -12.17 -23.66
C GLY A 38 -17.52 -12.28 -25.15
N THR A 39 -16.60 -11.45 -25.63
CA THR A 39 -16.10 -11.45 -27.01
C THR A 39 -14.83 -12.32 -27.12
N ILE A 40 -14.52 -12.80 -28.32
CA ILE A 40 -13.24 -13.46 -28.59
C ILE A 40 -12.23 -12.33 -28.81
N PRO A 41 -11.22 -12.16 -27.93
CA PRO A 41 -10.27 -11.08 -28.10
C PRO A 41 -9.30 -11.37 -29.24
N ASP A 42 -9.17 -10.40 -30.15
CA ASP A 42 -8.25 -10.46 -31.29
C ASP A 42 -6.78 -10.24 -30.87
N GLU A 43 -6.56 -9.48 -29.79
CA GLU A 43 -5.23 -9.13 -29.29
C GLU A 43 -4.96 -9.74 -27.91
N ARG A 44 -3.70 -10.13 -27.68
CA ARG A 44 -3.30 -10.71 -26.41
C ARG A 44 -3.23 -9.59 -25.36
N PRO A 45 -3.77 -9.80 -24.14
CA PRO A 45 -3.80 -8.77 -23.10
C PRO A 45 -2.43 -8.18 -22.74
N VAL A 46 -1.35 -8.98 -22.85
CA VAL A 46 0.02 -8.52 -22.59
C VAL A 46 0.49 -7.52 -23.64
N ASP A 47 0.16 -7.75 -24.92
CA ASP A 47 0.55 -6.86 -26.00
C ASP A 47 -0.18 -5.52 -25.85
N MET A 48 -1.49 -5.56 -25.61
CA MET A 48 -2.29 -4.36 -25.32
C MET A 48 -1.75 -3.57 -24.13
N ALA A 49 -1.39 -4.24 -23.03
CA ALA A 49 -0.84 -3.56 -21.85
C ALA A 49 0.50 -2.84 -22.15
N VAL A 50 1.35 -3.40 -23.02
CA VAL A 50 2.60 -2.74 -23.43
C VAL A 50 2.30 -1.53 -24.31
N GLU A 51 1.36 -1.64 -25.24
CA GLU A 51 0.94 -0.52 -26.09
C GLU A 51 0.33 0.61 -25.27
N GLU A 52 -0.56 0.29 -24.33
CA GLU A 52 -1.14 1.30 -23.43
C GLU A 52 -0.08 2.02 -22.57
N PHE A 53 0.97 1.31 -22.17
CA PHE A 53 2.11 1.90 -21.47
C PHE A 53 2.88 2.88 -22.37
N MET A 54 3.18 2.46 -23.61
CA MET A 54 3.90 3.30 -24.59
C MET A 54 3.11 4.53 -25.02
N GLU A 55 1.78 4.42 -25.08
CA GLU A 55 0.86 5.53 -25.32
C GLU A 55 0.71 6.45 -24.10
N GLY A 56 1.23 6.05 -22.94
CA GLY A 56 1.15 6.83 -21.70
C GLY A 56 -0.22 6.79 -21.04
N LYS A 57 -1.07 5.79 -21.33
CA LYS A 57 -2.40 5.64 -20.69
C LYS A 57 -2.30 5.32 -19.20
N PHE A 58 -1.19 4.73 -18.76
CA PHE A 58 -0.89 4.53 -17.35
C PHE A 58 0.60 4.70 -17.07
N HIS A 59 0.94 4.92 -15.80
CA HIS A 59 2.31 5.15 -15.34
C HIS A 59 2.64 4.26 -14.14
N ILE A 60 3.93 3.97 -13.96
CA ILE A 60 4.41 3.14 -12.86
C ILE A 60 4.83 4.06 -11.73
N LEU A 61 4.08 4.01 -10.63
CA LEU A 61 4.43 4.69 -9.39
C LEU A 61 5.09 3.68 -8.46
N GLN A 62 6.32 3.99 -8.05
CA GLN A 62 7.00 3.22 -7.02
C GLN A 62 6.62 3.82 -5.66
N PRO A 63 6.13 3.03 -4.70
CA PRO A 63 5.90 3.52 -3.35
C PRO A 63 7.23 3.95 -2.74
N ASP A 64 7.23 5.10 -2.07
CA ASP A 64 8.37 5.52 -1.26
C ASP A 64 8.33 4.71 0.04
N LEU A 65 9.04 3.58 0.03
CA LEU A 65 9.13 2.67 1.18
C LEU A 65 9.63 3.37 2.45
N ASN A 66 10.36 4.48 2.33
CA ASN A 66 10.84 5.24 3.47
C ASN A 66 9.72 6.09 4.08
N ALA A 67 8.88 6.71 3.24
CA ALA A 67 7.74 7.49 3.71
C ALA A 67 6.66 6.61 4.38
N GLU A 68 6.41 5.41 3.85
CA GLU A 68 5.47 4.45 4.45
C GLU A 68 5.95 3.95 5.82
N ALA A 69 7.25 3.62 5.95
CA ALA A 69 7.84 3.18 7.21
C ALA A 69 7.85 4.30 8.28
N GLU A 70 8.06 5.56 7.87
CA GLU A 70 7.98 6.72 8.75
C GLU A 70 6.55 6.96 9.27
N ALA A 71 5.54 6.82 8.42
CA ALA A 71 4.13 6.95 8.80
C ALA A 71 3.70 5.86 9.79
N ASP A 72 4.04 4.60 9.52
CA ASP A 72 3.73 3.46 10.39
C ASP A 72 4.38 3.63 11.77
N ALA A 73 5.66 4.06 11.81
CA ALA A 73 6.38 4.29 13.05
C ALA A 73 5.78 5.44 13.88
N GLU A 74 5.30 6.50 13.22
CA GLU A 74 4.68 7.64 13.89
C GLU A 74 3.30 7.26 14.48
N GLU A 75 2.54 6.40 13.80
CA GLU A 75 1.27 5.86 14.30
C GLU A 75 1.49 4.92 15.50
N GLU A 76 2.47 4.02 15.44
CA GLU A 76 2.84 3.17 16.58
C GLU A 76 3.30 3.98 17.80
N ALA A 77 4.05 5.06 17.59
CA ALA A 77 4.51 5.94 18.67
C ALA A 77 3.34 6.66 19.36
N LYS A 78 2.33 7.10 18.59
CA LYS A 78 1.11 7.72 19.14
C LYS A 78 0.31 6.72 19.97
N LEU A 79 0.12 5.50 19.46
CA LEU A 79 -0.58 4.43 20.19
C LEU A 79 0.11 4.11 21.52
N ARG A 80 1.44 3.96 21.53
CA ARG A 80 2.21 3.73 22.76
C ARG A 80 2.08 4.88 23.76
N ALA A 81 2.16 6.11 23.28
CA ALA A 81 2.02 7.30 24.13
C ALA A 81 0.61 7.39 24.75
N GLU A 82 -0.42 7.01 24.00
CA GLU A 82 -1.79 6.95 24.48
C GLU A 82 -1.98 5.84 25.53
N GLU A 83 -1.45 4.64 25.29
CA GLU A 83 -1.47 3.54 26.26
C GLU A 83 -0.74 3.90 27.56
N ASP A 84 0.42 4.55 27.47
CA ASP A 84 1.17 5.02 28.63
C ASP A 84 0.41 6.10 29.42
N ALA A 85 -0.31 6.98 28.73
CA ALA A 85 -1.15 8.00 29.36
C ALA A 85 -2.33 7.34 30.10
N ILE A 86 -3.01 6.38 29.46
CA ILE A 86 -4.10 5.61 30.06
C ILE A 86 -3.59 4.82 31.28
N ALA A 87 -2.42 4.19 31.19
CA ALA A 87 -1.82 3.44 32.28
C ALA A 87 -1.49 4.33 33.49
N LYS A 88 -1.02 5.56 33.26
CA LYS A 88 -0.76 6.55 34.31
C LYS A 88 -2.05 7.01 34.99
N LEU A 89 -3.09 7.32 34.22
CA LEU A 89 -4.40 7.71 34.76
C LEU A 89 -4.98 6.58 35.62
N ARG A 90 -4.96 5.35 35.11
CA ARG A 90 -5.46 4.18 35.84
C ARG A 90 -4.66 3.89 37.12
N ALA A 91 -3.36 4.15 37.11
CA ALA A 91 -2.51 4.02 38.29
C ALA A 91 -2.75 5.13 39.33
N GLU A 92 -3.14 6.33 38.88
CA GLU A 92 -3.49 7.45 39.75
C GLU A 92 -4.87 7.25 40.40
N GLU A 93 -5.86 6.79 39.65
CA GLU A 93 -7.18 6.40 40.16
C GLU A 93 -7.07 5.30 41.23
N ALA A 94 -6.25 4.26 41.00
CA ALA A 94 -6.02 3.18 41.96
C ALA A 94 -5.33 3.63 43.26
N ARG A 95 -4.69 4.81 43.28
CA ARG A 95 -4.11 5.41 44.50
C ARG A 95 -5.14 6.19 45.31
N GLN A 96 -6.20 6.71 44.68
CA GLN A 96 -7.24 7.47 45.35
C GLN A 96 -8.19 6.56 46.17
N ASP A 97 -8.49 5.35 45.68
CA ASP A 97 -9.34 4.37 46.39
C ASP A 97 -8.73 3.87 47.71
N LYS A 98 -7.41 3.90 47.86
CA LYS A 98 -6.74 3.47 49.11
C LYS A 98 -6.78 4.52 50.22
N ASN A 99 -6.98 5.80 49.90
CA ASN A 99 -7.12 6.88 50.90
C ASN A 99 -8.57 7.03 51.42
N GLY A 100 -9.54 6.29 50.88
CA GLY A 100 -10.95 6.34 51.29
C GLY A 100 -11.36 5.31 52.36
N ALA A 101 -10.51 4.34 52.71
CA ALA A 101 -10.90 3.20 53.56
C ALA A 101 -10.58 3.35 55.07
N ASP A 102 -9.79 4.35 55.50
CA ASP A 102 -9.35 4.53 56.90
C ASP A 102 -10.26 5.47 57.72
N GLY A 103 -11.54 5.57 57.36
CA GLY A 103 -12.46 6.59 57.89
C GLY A 103 -13.72 6.06 58.56
N GLN A 104 -13.74 4.86 59.17
CA GLN A 104 -14.90 4.36 59.92
C GLN A 104 -14.49 3.33 61.00
N GLN A 105 -13.79 3.78 62.04
CA GLN A 105 -13.84 3.13 63.36
C GLN A 105 -13.93 4.20 64.44
N SER A 106 -15.12 4.37 65.00
CA SER A 106 -15.39 5.00 66.31
C SER A 106 -16.47 4.18 66.99
#